data_AF-A0A2Z2MIK5-F1
#
_entry.id   AF-A0A2Z2MIK5-F1
#
_cell.length_a   1.000
_cell.length_b   1.000
_cell.length_c   1.000
_cell.angle_alpha   90.00
_cell.angle_beta   90.00
_cell.angle_gamma   90.00
#
_symmetry.space_group_name_H-M   'P 1'
#
loop_
_entity.id
_entity.type
_entity.pdbx_description
1 polymer ?
#
loop_
_entity_poly.entity_id
_entity_poly.type
_entity_poly.pdbx_seq_one_letter_code
_entity_poly.pdbx_strand_id
1 'polypeptide(L)'
;MMGNKKLYVLLFISLLITVLVIADGTPTPVALVTVALPILAGYWLIVRFGNLGLVFVPILWALAFLAREFLMGTVTQETLRAAGLKAFGSVILAVAYIALGRKGKNREEEAINAGQ
;
A
#
# COMPACT_ATOMS: atom_id res chain seq x y z
N MET A 1 1.98 -21.51 -15.05
CA MET A 1 0.90 -20.57 -15.45
C MET A 1 0.12 -19.99 -14.24
N MET A 2 0.79 -19.68 -13.12
CA MET A 2 0.11 -19.20 -11.88
C MET A 2 0.08 -17.67 -11.74
N GLY A 3 0.74 -16.94 -12.66
CA GLY A 3 0.84 -15.46 -12.66
C GLY A 3 -0.40 -14.73 -13.21
N ASN A 4 -1.11 -15.31 -14.19
CA ASN A 4 -2.19 -14.60 -14.88
C ASN A 4 -3.44 -14.43 -14.02
N LYS A 5 -3.84 -15.45 -13.25
CA LYS A 5 -5.07 -15.38 -12.43
C LYS A 5 -4.99 -14.29 -11.36
N LYS A 6 -3.84 -14.15 -10.69
CA LYS A 6 -3.62 -13.12 -9.65
C LYS A 6 -3.66 -11.71 -10.25
N LEU A 7 -3.07 -11.53 -11.44
CA LEU A 7 -3.12 -10.26 -12.16
C LEU A 7 -4.56 -9.91 -12.60
N TYR A 8 -5.33 -10.87 -13.12
CA TYR A 8 -6.73 -10.62 -13.49
C TYR A 8 -7.61 -10.25 -12.30
N VAL A 9 -7.43 -10.92 -11.15
CA VAL A 9 -8.14 -10.55 -9.91
C VAL A 9 -7.73 -9.15 -9.46
N LEU A 10 -6.44 -8.81 -9.53
CA LEU A 10 -5.95 -7.47 -9.19
C LEU A 10 -6.55 -6.39 -10.10
N LEU A 11 -6.56 -6.63 -11.41
CA LEU A 11 -7.15 -5.71 -12.40
C LEU A 11 -8.66 -5.58 -12.20
N PHE A 12 -9.35 -6.66 -11.85
CA PHE A 12 -10.78 -6.64 -11.56
C PHE A 12 -11.09 -5.82 -10.29
N ILE A 13 -10.33 -6.04 -9.20
CA ILE A 13 -10.44 -5.24 -7.97
C ILE A 13 -10.14 -3.76 -8.28
N SER A 14 -9.09 -3.49 -9.05
CA SER A 14 -8.76 -2.13 -9.47
C SER A 14 -9.91 -1.49 -10.22
N LEU A 15 -10.51 -2.19 -11.18
CA LEU A 15 -11.62 -1.68 -11.96
C LEU A 15 -12.84 -1.40 -11.06
N LEU A 16 -13.19 -2.32 -10.15
CA LEU A 16 -14.29 -2.11 -9.20
C LEU A 16 -14.09 -0.88 -8.33
N ILE A 17 -12.90 -0.72 -7.74
CA ILE A 17 -12.60 0.44 -6.89
C ILE A 17 -12.61 1.73 -7.73
N THR A 18 -12.05 1.71 -8.94
CA THR A 18 -12.08 2.86 -9.85
C THR A 18 -13.52 3.25 -10.19
N VAL A 19 -14.41 2.29 -10.49
CA VAL A 19 -15.82 2.56 -10.75
C VAL A 19 -16.52 3.17 -9.54
N LEU A 20 -16.25 2.66 -8.33
CA LEU A 20 -16.79 3.23 -7.09
C LEU A 20 -16.35 4.69 -6.90
N VAL A 21 -15.08 4.99 -7.15
CA VAL A 21 -14.54 6.36 -7.02
C VAL A 21 -15.13 7.30 -8.08
N ILE A 22 -15.39 6.80 -9.29
CA ILE A 22 -16.10 7.57 -10.33
C ILE A 22 -17.54 7.85 -9.91
N ALA A 23 -18.24 6.86 -9.34
CA ALA A 23 -19.61 7.01 -8.85
C ALA A 23 -19.71 8.05 -7.71
N ASP A 24 -18.63 8.26 -6.97
CA ASP A 24 -18.46 9.29 -5.94
C ASP A 24 -18.18 10.70 -6.52
N GLY A 25 -18.44 10.92 -7.81
CA GLY A 25 -18.29 12.22 -8.47
C GLY A 25 -16.86 12.57 -8.89
N THR A 26 -15.93 11.60 -8.85
CA THR A 26 -14.54 11.84 -9.27
C THR A 26 -14.41 11.80 -10.80
N PRO A 27 -13.74 12.78 -11.43
CA PRO A 27 -13.46 12.71 -12.86
C PRO A 27 -12.71 11.43 -13.22
N THR A 28 -13.13 10.75 -14.29
CA THR A 28 -12.54 9.47 -14.74
C THR A 28 -11.02 9.50 -14.85
N PRO A 29 -10.36 10.54 -15.41
CA PRO A 29 -8.90 10.58 -15.48
C PRO A 29 -8.24 10.61 -14.10
N VAL A 30 -8.84 11.34 -13.15
CA VAL A 30 -8.34 11.44 -11.77
C VAL A 30 -8.48 10.09 -11.08
N ALA A 31 -9.65 9.46 -11.16
CA ALA A 31 -9.91 8.16 -10.56
C ALA A 31 -8.98 7.06 -11.09
N LEU A 32 -8.68 7.05 -12.40
CA LEU A 32 -7.74 6.10 -12.99
C LEU A 32 -6.32 6.30 -12.42
N VAL A 33 -5.84 7.54 -12.36
CA VAL A 33 -4.50 7.85 -11.86
C VAL A 33 -4.39 7.61 -10.35
N THR A 34 -5.44 7.85 -9.57
CA THR A 34 -5.38 7.78 -8.11
C THR A 34 -5.79 6.42 -7.54
N VAL A 35 -6.22 5.48 -8.39
CA VAL A 35 -6.63 4.12 -7.98
C VAL A 35 -5.86 3.04 -8.74
N ALA A 36 -5.80 3.11 -10.07
CA ALA A 36 -5.16 2.05 -10.86
C ALA A 36 -3.64 2.03 -10.68
N LEU A 37 -3.01 3.21 -10.68
CA LEU A 37 -1.56 3.33 -10.45
C LEU A 37 -1.16 2.80 -9.06
N PRO A 38 -1.85 3.14 -7.96
CA PRO A 38 -1.52 2.60 -6.65
C PRO A 38 -1.61 1.09 -6.53
N ILE A 39 -2.60 0.49 -7.19
CA ILE A 39 -2.81 -0.95 -7.17
C ILE A 39 -1.71 -1.66 -7.97
N LEU A 40 -1.37 -1.15 -9.17
CA LEU A 40 -0.29 -1.70 -10.00
C LEU A 40 1.08 -1.51 -9.34
N ALA A 41 1.38 -0.30 -8.88
CA ALA A 41 2.64 0.01 -8.20
C ALA A 41 2.77 -0.76 -6.88
N GLY A 42 1.68 -0.89 -6.12
CA GLY A 42 1.62 -1.69 -4.90
C GLY A 42 1.88 -3.17 -5.17
N TYR A 43 1.24 -3.75 -6.19
CA TYR A 43 1.51 -5.13 -6.60
C TYR A 43 2.97 -5.32 -7.02
N TRP A 44 3.51 -4.40 -7.82
CA TRP A 44 4.92 -4.44 -8.23
C TRP A 44 5.87 -4.34 -7.02
N LEU A 45 5.60 -3.45 -6.07
CA LEU A 45 6.35 -3.31 -4.82
C LEU A 45 6.35 -4.62 -4.02
N ILE A 46 5.19 -5.26 -3.86
CA ILE A 46 5.07 -6.53 -3.12
C ILE A 46 5.82 -7.65 -3.83
N VAL A 47 5.70 -7.75 -5.16
CA VAL A 47 6.39 -8.80 -5.94
C VAL A 47 7.91 -8.59 -5.91
N ARG A 48 8.38 -7.34 -6.00
CA ARG A 48 9.81 -7.01 -6.10
C ARG A 48 10.52 -7.02 -4.75
N PHE A 49 9.86 -6.56 -3.69
CA PHE A 49 10.47 -6.33 -2.37
C PHE A 49 9.82 -7.15 -1.24
N GLY A 50 8.85 -8.01 -1.54
CA GLY A 50 8.19 -8.87 -0.56
C GLY A 50 7.49 -8.06 0.54
N ASN A 51 7.81 -8.39 1.79
CA ASN A 51 7.23 -7.73 2.97
C ASN A 51 7.58 -6.25 3.09
N LEU A 52 8.74 -5.80 2.58
CA LEU A 52 9.05 -4.37 2.50
C LEU A 52 8.10 -3.66 1.54
N GLY A 53 7.71 -4.33 0.45
CA GLY A 53 6.70 -3.81 -0.47
C GLY A 53 5.37 -3.53 0.21
N LEU A 54 4.93 -4.40 1.12
CA LEU A 54 3.70 -4.21 1.91
C LEU A 54 3.76 -2.97 2.81
N VAL A 55 4.94 -2.57 3.28
CA VAL A 55 5.14 -1.36 4.09
C VAL A 55 5.01 -0.08 3.26
N PHE A 56 5.42 -0.12 1.98
CA PHE A 56 5.34 1.05 1.09
C PHE A 56 3.95 1.23 0.46
N VAL A 57 3.13 0.19 0.38
CA VAL A 57 1.77 0.25 -0.19
C VAL A 57 0.89 1.31 0.49
N PRO A 58 0.81 1.42 1.84
CA PRO A 58 0.03 2.46 2.50
C PRO A 58 0.52 3.87 2.21
N ILE A 59 1.84 4.09 2.09
CA ILE A 59 2.43 5.39 1.70
C ILE A 59 1.94 5.77 0.30
N LEU A 60 1.98 4.81 -0.62
CA LEU A 60 1.61 5.01 -2.01
C LEU A 60 0.11 5.32 -2.14
N TRP A 61 -0.73 4.66 -1.35
CA TRP A 61 -2.16 4.99 -1.23
C TRP A 61 -2.42 6.34 -0.57
N ALA A 62 -1.63 6.74 0.42
CA ALA A 62 -1.75 8.06 1.06
C ALA A 62 -1.44 9.18 0.07
N LEU A 63 -0.37 9.03 -0.72
CA LEU A 63 -0.01 9.97 -1.78
C LEU A 63 -1.07 10.03 -2.87
N ALA A 64 -1.62 8.89 -3.28
CA ALA A 64 -2.67 8.84 -4.28
C ALA A 64 -3.99 9.48 -3.80
N PHE A 65 -4.34 9.28 -2.54
CA PHE A 65 -5.46 9.97 -1.90
C PHE A 65 -5.24 11.49 -1.88
N LEU A 66 -4.06 11.94 -1.46
CA LEU A 66 -3.73 13.36 -1.47
C LEU A 66 -3.75 13.96 -2.89
N ALA A 67 -3.22 13.24 -3.87
CA ALA A 67 -3.23 13.65 -5.27
C ALA A 67 -4.66 13.75 -5.82
N ARG A 68 -5.55 12.82 -5.46
CA ARG A 68 -6.98 12.88 -5.84
C ARG A 68 -7.60 14.18 -5.36
N GLU A 69 -7.52 14.43 -4.06
CA GLU A 69 -8.14 15.61 -3.44
C GLU A 69 -7.51 16.91 -3.95
N PHE A 70 -6.20 16.90 -4.25
CA PHE A 70 -5.52 18.02 -4.91
C PHE A 70 -6.05 18.29 -6.31
N LEU A 71 -6.19 17.24 -7.14
CA LEU A 71 -6.73 17.36 -8.50
C LEU A 71 -8.22 17.71 -8.52
N MET A 72 -8.95 17.37 -7.47
CA MET A 72 -10.37 17.74 -7.30
C MET A 72 -10.55 19.13 -6.68
N GLY A 73 -9.46 19.78 -6.22
CA GLY A 73 -9.53 21.08 -5.55
C GLY A 73 -10.15 21.04 -4.16
N THR A 74 -10.24 19.85 -3.54
CA THR A 74 -10.94 19.57 -2.28
C THR A 74 -9.99 19.35 -1.10
N VAL A 75 -8.73 19.81 -1.20
CA VAL A 75 -7.75 19.64 -0.11
C VAL A 75 -8.18 20.44 1.12
N THR A 76 -8.50 19.72 2.18
CA THR A 76 -8.81 20.30 3.50
C THR A 76 -7.76 19.90 4.54
N GLN A 77 -7.81 20.52 5.72
CA GLN A 77 -7.01 20.02 6.85
C GLN A 77 -7.35 18.56 7.22
N GLU A 78 -8.59 18.14 7.02
CA GLU A 78 -9.00 16.75 7.26
C GLU A 78 -8.35 15.80 6.26
N THR A 79 -8.26 16.21 4.99
CA THR A 79 -7.53 15.49 3.93
C THR A 79 -6.07 15.26 4.31
N LEU A 80 -5.39 16.31 4.78
CA LEU A 80 -3.99 16.24 5.21
C LEU A 80 -3.82 15.34 6.44
N ARG A 81 -4.75 15.40 7.41
CA ARG A 81 -4.76 14.49 8.57
C ARG A 81 -4.95 13.04 8.13
N ALA A 82 -5.89 12.76 7.24
CA ALA A 82 -6.16 11.41 6.75
C ALA A 82 -4.98 10.84 5.94
N ALA A 83 -4.37 11.64 5.07
CA ALA A 83 -3.16 11.25 4.34
C ALA A 83 -1.98 11.02 5.30
N GLY A 84 -1.79 11.92 6.28
CA GLY A 84 -0.78 11.80 7.32
C GLY A 84 -0.95 10.55 8.17
N LEU A 85 -2.18 10.19 8.56
CA LEU A 85 -2.48 8.99 9.35
C LEU A 85 -2.16 7.71 8.56
N LYS A 86 -2.51 7.67 7.26
CA LYS A 86 -2.18 6.56 6.37
C LYS A 86 -0.67 6.39 6.19
N ALA A 87 0.06 7.49 6.01
CA ALA A 87 1.52 7.49 5.90
C ALA A 87 2.22 7.11 7.23
N PHE A 88 1.70 7.60 8.36
CA PHE A 88 2.24 7.27 9.68
C PHE A 88 2.00 5.79 10.04
N GLY A 89 0.84 5.24 9.69
CA GLY A 89 0.54 3.81 9.83
C GLY A 89 1.56 2.92 9.12
N SER A 90 2.00 3.29 7.91
CA SER A 90 3.09 2.57 7.23
C SER A 90 4.43 2.65 7.97
N VAL A 91 4.75 3.79 8.60
CA VAL A 91 5.99 3.90 9.41
C VAL A 91 5.92 2.97 10.62
N ILE A 92 4.78 2.93 11.32
CA ILE A 92 4.58 1.98 12.43
C ILE A 92 4.72 0.55 11.93
N LEU A 93 4.12 0.22 10.79
CA LEU A 93 4.21 -1.12 10.18
C LEU A 93 5.65 -1.48 9.82
N ALA A 94 6.42 -0.52 9.28
CA ALA A 94 7.85 -0.66 8.98
C ALA A 94 8.65 -0.98 10.23
N VAL A 95 8.44 -0.21 11.29
CA VAL A 95 9.15 -0.35 12.57
C VAL A 95 8.80 -1.69 13.22
N ALA A 96 7.52 -2.06 13.24
CA ALA A 96 7.06 -3.35 13.74
C ALA A 96 7.68 -4.52 12.95
N TYR A 97 7.74 -4.41 11.62
CA TYR A 97 8.38 -5.40 10.77
C TYR A 97 9.87 -5.58 11.10
N ILE A 98 10.62 -4.49 11.24
CA ILE A 98 12.04 -4.52 11.61
C ILE A 98 12.23 -5.11 13.02
N ALA A 99 11.40 -4.70 13.98
CA ALA A 99 11.49 -5.14 15.37
C ALA A 99 11.18 -6.64 15.52
N LEU A 100 10.13 -7.14 14.86
CA LEU A 100 9.76 -8.55 14.87
C LEU A 100 10.78 -9.41 14.09
N GLY A 101 11.29 -8.92 12.96
CA GLY A 101 12.33 -9.60 12.19
C GLY A 101 13.62 -9.79 12.99
N ARG A 102 14.05 -8.79 13.77
CA ARG A 102 15.20 -8.92 14.68
C ARG A 102 14.95 -9.94 15.80
N LYS A 103 13.74 -9.99 16.36
CA LYS A 103 13.38 -10.90 17.44
C LYS A 103 13.36 -12.37 16.99
N GLY A 104 12.96 -12.64 15.74
CA GLY A 104 13.03 -13.98 15.15
C GLY A 104 14.47 -14.46 14.98
N LYS A 105 15.34 -13.60 14.46
CA LYS A 105 16.75 -13.91 14.23
C LYS A 105 17.53 -14.22 15.52
N ASN A 106 17.31 -13.42 16.57
CA ASN A 106 17.97 -13.65 17.86
C ASN A 106 17.54 -14.98 18.51
N ARG A 107 16.29 -15.42 18.32
CA ARG A 107 15.80 -16.72 18.84
C ARG A 107 16.37 -17.92 18.09
N GLU A 108 16.59 -17.80 16.78
CA GLU A 108 17.29 -18.85 16.01
C GLU A 108 18.76 -18.97 16.44
N GLU A 109 19.46 -17.83 16.64
CA GLU A 109 20.84 -17.82 17.12
C GLU A 109 20.97 -18.38 18.55
N GLU A 110 20.01 -18.11 19.45
CA GLU A 110 19.96 -18.72 20.79
C GLU A 110 19.67 -20.22 20.75
N ALA A 111 18.78 -20.70 19.87
CA ALA A 111 18.45 -22.12 19.74
C ALA A 111 19.62 -22.95 19.16
N ILE A 112 20.42 -22.36 18.26
CA ILE A 112 21.61 -23.01 17.69
C ILE A 112 22.73 -23.10 18.74
N ASN A 113 22.93 -22.05 19.54
CA ASN A 113 23.96 -22.04 20.59
C ASN A 113 23.59 -22.87 21.83
N ALA A 114 22.30 -23.11 22.10
CA ALA A 114 21.86 -23.96 23.21
C ALA A 114 21.86 -25.47 22.88
N GLY A 115 22.05 -25.83 21.60
CA GLY A 115 22.12 -27.22 21.12
C GLY A 115 23.54 -27.74 20.84
N GLN A 116 24.57 -26.91 21.04
CA GLN A 116 26.00 -27.29 21.05
C GLN A 116 26.49 -27.44 22.48
#